data_AF-A0A7W8R2J8-F1
#
_entry.id   AF-A0A7W8R2J8-F1
#
_cell.length_a   1.000
_cell.length_b   1.000
_cell.length_c   1.000
_cell.angle_alpha   90.00
_cell.angle_beta   90.00
_cell.angle_gamma   90.00
#
_symmetry.space_group_name_H-M   'P 1'
#
loop_
_entity.id
_entity.type
_entity.pdbx_description
1 polymer ?
#
loop_
_entity_poly.entity_id
_entity_poly.type
_entity_poly.pdbx_seq_one_letter_code
_entity_poly.pdbx_strand_id
1 'polypeptide(L)'
;MKTRTQPLLANHIRIKKKIVLLYLLIGFTLLFVASVLINVFDSKHPETDFRFLHHYKYILFILITAVALYILLGIHYKDLSTIEDNYYKLFEGSPGAVYVMEKSGFRFLAVNDVMVRKYGYSREELLKMSALDIRPEVERKKLKDYLYSAHDEGHDTGIWLHQKKNGDLFYVLISHHSVKFQAQEAYAVIAIDIDQNIRNEKRLREIAWTNSHEIRKPVSNILGLAELMKTCDPMEPLDPRLVDLLSVSASELDIIVKKINLHAKELDRKF
;
A
#
# COMPACT_ATOMS: atom_id res chain seq x y z
N MET A 1 4.19 3.25 -24.86
CA MET A 1 4.65 2.35 -23.77
C MET A 1 4.04 0.97 -23.96
N LYS A 2 4.86 -0.05 -24.28
CA LYS A 2 4.42 -1.45 -24.40
C LYS A 2 4.07 -1.99 -23.01
N THR A 3 2.84 -2.43 -22.85
CA THR A 3 2.21 -2.88 -21.62
C THR A 3 2.87 -4.14 -21.04
N ARG A 4 3.36 -4.03 -19.80
CA ARG A 4 4.00 -5.10 -18.99
C ARG A 4 3.04 -6.24 -18.62
N THR A 5 1.76 -6.19 -19.02
CA THR A 5 0.72 -7.21 -18.80
C THR A 5 0.57 -8.23 -19.94
N GLN A 6 1.06 -7.94 -21.15
CA GLN A 6 1.13 -8.93 -22.25
C GLN A 6 1.99 -10.19 -21.97
N PRO A 7 3.13 -10.14 -21.24
CA PRO A 7 3.96 -11.33 -21.07
C PRO A 7 3.32 -12.41 -20.20
N LEU A 8 2.50 -12.08 -19.20
CA LEU A 8 1.93 -13.08 -18.28
C LEU A 8 0.84 -13.95 -18.91
N LEU A 9 -0.13 -13.33 -19.61
CA LEU A 9 -1.17 -14.04 -20.35
C LEU A 9 -0.59 -14.86 -21.51
N ALA A 10 0.37 -14.30 -22.24
CA ALA A 10 1.10 -15.03 -23.28
C ALA A 10 1.88 -16.22 -22.70
N ASN A 11 2.43 -16.08 -21.48
CA ASN A 11 3.14 -17.16 -20.80
C ASN A 11 2.19 -18.29 -20.38
N HIS A 12 1.02 -17.97 -19.82
CA HIS A 12 0.00 -18.99 -19.49
C HIS A 12 -0.51 -19.74 -20.72
N ILE A 13 -0.76 -19.05 -21.84
CA ILE A 13 -1.16 -19.70 -23.10
C ILE A 13 -0.03 -20.60 -23.63
N ARG A 14 1.23 -20.16 -23.54
CA ARG A 14 2.40 -20.97 -23.92
C ARG A 14 2.56 -22.21 -23.03
N ILE A 15 2.34 -22.08 -21.72
CA ILE A 15 2.38 -23.20 -20.76
C ILE A 15 1.28 -24.21 -21.09
N LYS A 16 0.03 -23.77 -21.29
CA LYS A 16 -1.08 -24.65 -21.70
C LYS A 16 -0.78 -25.39 -23.01
N LYS A 17 -0.23 -24.69 -24.03
CA LYS A 17 0.17 -25.33 -25.30
C LYS A 17 1.29 -26.35 -25.12
N LYS A 18 2.31 -26.06 -24.30
CA LYS A 18 3.41 -26.99 -24.01
C LYS A 18 2.90 -28.25 -23.33
N ILE A 19 1.97 -28.11 -22.39
CA ILE A 19 1.35 -29.24 -21.69
C ILE A 19 0.60 -30.15 -22.66
N VAL A 20 -0.24 -29.57 -23.54
CA VAL A 20 -0.98 -30.35 -24.54
C VAL A 20 -0.03 -31.05 -25.50
N LEU A 21 1.03 -30.38 -25.96
CA LEU A 21 1.98 -30.95 -26.90
C LEU A 21 2.82 -32.07 -26.26
N LEU A 22 3.25 -31.90 -25.01
CA LEU A 22 3.93 -32.93 -24.24
C LEU A 22 3.02 -34.14 -24.01
N TYR A 23 1.75 -33.91 -23.68
CA TYR A 23 0.76 -34.97 -23.49
C TYR A 23 0.52 -35.77 -24.77
N LEU A 24 0.36 -35.10 -25.91
CA LEU A 24 0.21 -35.77 -27.21
C LEU A 24 1.46 -36.57 -27.58
N LEU A 25 2.66 -36.02 -27.32
CA LEU A 25 3.93 -36.70 -27.58
C LEU A 25 4.06 -37.97 -26.72
N ILE A 26 3.87 -37.86 -25.40
CA ILE A 26 3.94 -39.00 -24.47
C ILE A 26 2.91 -40.06 -24.85
N GLY A 27 1.69 -39.64 -25.16
CA GLY A 27 0.62 -40.56 -25.53
C GLY A 27 0.89 -41.31 -26.84
N PHE A 28 1.37 -40.59 -27.85
CA PHE A 28 1.81 -41.20 -29.10
C PHE A 28 2.96 -42.18 -28.89
N THR A 29 3.98 -41.79 -28.14
CA THR A 29 5.13 -42.66 -27.82
C THR A 29 4.68 -43.91 -27.07
N LEU A 30 3.80 -43.79 -26.08
CA LEU A 30 3.29 -44.92 -25.31
C LEU A 30 2.49 -45.90 -26.19
N LEU A 31 1.60 -45.39 -27.05
CA LEU A 31 0.84 -46.23 -27.98
C LEU A 31 1.73 -46.90 -29.02
N PHE A 32 2.74 -46.20 -29.52
CA PHE A 32 3.70 -46.72 -30.49
C PHE A 32 4.55 -47.84 -29.87
N VAL A 33 5.15 -47.59 -28.71
CA VAL A 33 5.97 -48.58 -27.98
C VAL A 33 5.13 -49.80 -27.60
N ALA A 34 3.91 -49.60 -27.07
CA ALA A 34 3.02 -50.71 -26.74
C ALA A 34 2.67 -51.54 -27.99
N SER A 35 2.47 -50.90 -29.15
CA SER A 35 2.20 -51.61 -30.40
C SER A 35 3.41 -52.41 -30.89
N VAL A 36 4.63 -51.85 -30.80
CA VAL A 36 5.87 -52.57 -31.15
C VAL A 36 6.08 -53.77 -30.23
N LEU A 37 5.87 -53.61 -28.91
CA LEU A 37 6.04 -54.69 -27.95
C LEU A 37 5.05 -55.83 -28.17
N ILE A 38 3.77 -55.52 -28.41
CA ILE A 38 2.76 -56.55 -28.69
C ILE A 38 3.14 -57.31 -29.98
N ASN A 39 3.54 -56.61 -31.04
CA ASN A 39 3.96 -57.25 -32.30
C ASN A 39 5.19 -58.16 -32.12
N VAL A 40 6.18 -57.73 -31.34
CA VAL A 40 7.36 -58.57 -31.02
C VAL A 40 6.95 -59.80 -30.20
N PHE A 41 6.02 -59.64 -29.28
CA PHE A 41 5.52 -60.73 -28.44
C PHE A 41 4.72 -61.76 -29.25
N ASP A 42 3.82 -61.30 -30.12
CA ASP A 42 3.06 -62.13 -31.06
C ASP A 42 4.01 -62.93 -31.99
N SER A 43 5.08 -62.32 -32.47
CA SER A 43 6.07 -63.00 -33.33
C SER A 43 6.82 -64.14 -32.64
N LYS A 44 6.92 -64.10 -31.30
CA LYS A 44 7.61 -65.12 -30.50
C LYS A 44 6.68 -66.25 -30.02
N HIS A 45 5.36 -66.04 -30.05
CA HIS A 45 4.36 -66.97 -29.53
C HIS A 45 3.17 -67.13 -30.50
N PRO A 46 3.40 -67.62 -31.73
CA PRO A 46 2.36 -67.69 -32.76
C PRO A 46 1.20 -68.65 -32.43
N GLU A 47 1.43 -69.62 -31.55
CA GLU A 47 0.43 -70.58 -31.07
C GLU A 47 -0.60 -70.02 -30.07
N THR A 48 -0.43 -68.79 -29.56
CA THR A 48 -1.31 -68.18 -28.56
C THR A 48 -1.99 -66.92 -29.10
N ASP A 49 -3.30 -66.77 -28.90
CA ASP A 49 -4.05 -65.57 -29.36
C ASP A 49 -3.95 -64.42 -28.34
N PHE A 50 -3.19 -63.37 -28.68
CA PHE A 50 -3.03 -62.16 -27.88
C PHE A 50 -3.79 -60.93 -28.41
N ARG A 51 -4.78 -61.09 -29.31
CA ARG A 51 -5.56 -59.94 -29.84
C ARG A 51 -6.21 -59.08 -28.75
N PHE A 52 -6.45 -59.66 -27.57
CA PHE A 52 -6.95 -58.93 -26.42
C PHE A 52 -5.98 -57.84 -25.90
N LEU A 53 -4.65 -58.05 -25.98
CA LEU A 53 -3.64 -57.04 -25.60
C LEU A 53 -3.78 -55.76 -26.43
N HIS A 54 -4.14 -55.89 -27.71
CA HIS A 54 -4.39 -54.73 -28.57
C HIS A 54 -5.56 -53.87 -28.07
N HIS A 55 -6.54 -54.45 -27.39
CA HIS A 55 -7.70 -53.72 -26.87
C HIS A 55 -7.39 -53.09 -25.50
N TYR A 56 -6.74 -53.84 -24.62
CA TYR A 56 -6.40 -53.36 -23.27
C TYR A 56 -5.39 -52.22 -23.27
N LYS A 57 -4.52 -52.08 -24.29
CA LYS A 57 -3.57 -50.95 -24.37
C LYS A 57 -4.27 -49.60 -24.47
N TYR A 58 -5.43 -49.51 -25.12
CA TYR A 58 -6.19 -48.27 -25.23
C TYR A 58 -6.85 -47.90 -23.89
N ILE A 59 -7.32 -48.90 -23.14
CA ILE A 59 -7.87 -48.70 -21.78
C ILE A 59 -6.77 -48.21 -20.84
N LEU A 60 -5.59 -48.85 -20.87
CA LEU A 60 -4.44 -48.43 -20.07
C LEU A 60 -3.97 -47.02 -20.44
N PHE A 61 -3.93 -46.72 -21.75
CA PHE A 61 -3.62 -45.39 -22.24
C PHE A 61 -4.59 -44.37 -21.64
N ILE A 62 -5.91 -44.55 -21.81
CA ILE A 62 -6.96 -43.66 -21.28
C ILE A 62 -6.81 -43.47 -19.77
N LEU A 63 -6.55 -44.53 -19.01
CA LEU A 63 -6.40 -44.46 -17.55
C LEU A 63 -5.18 -43.61 -17.14
N ILE A 64 -4.01 -43.88 -17.72
CA ILE A 64 -2.76 -43.11 -17.46
C ILE A 64 -2.98 -41.64 -17.81
N THR A 65 -3.61 -41.41 -18.96
CA THR A 65 -4.02 -40.12 -19.51
C THR A 65 -4.91 -39.33 -18.57
N ALA A 66 -5.94 -39.98 -18.02
CA ALA A 66 -6.89 -39.37 -17.09
C ALA A 66 -6.22 -39.01 -15.76
N VAL A 67 -5.38 -39.89 -15.22
CA VAL A 67 -4.60 -39.63 -14.00
C VAL A 67 -3.63 -38.46 -14.20
N ALA A 68 -2.89 -38.44 -15.32
CA ALA A 68 -1.97 -37.35 -15.64
C ALA A 68 -2.71 -36.00 -15.77
N LEU A 69 -3.87 -35.99 -16.45
CA LEU A 69 -4.70 -34.79 -16.58
C LEU A 69 -5.22 -34.31 -15.21
N TYR A 70 -5.67 -35.22 -14.35
CA TYR A 70 -6.14 -34.89 -12.99
C TYR A 70 -5.03 -34.25 -12.15
N ILE A 71 -3.82 -34.83 -12.14
CA ILE A 71 -2.67 -34.28 -11.41
C ILE A 71 -2.33 -32.87 -11.94
N LEU A 72 -2.30 -32.72 -13.26
CA LEU A 72 -1.95 -31.44 -13.89
C LEU A 72 -2.98 -30.35 -13.62
N LEU A 73 -4.27 -30.68 -13.62
CA LEU A 73 -5.34 -29.79 -13.20
C LEU A 73 -5.19 -29.39 -11.73
N GLY A 74 -4.86 -30.35 -10.85
CA GLY A 74 -4.64 -30.09 -9.43
C GLY A 74 -3.48 -29.12 -9.18
N ILE A 75 -2.36 -29.27 -9.88
CA ILE A 75 -1.22 -28.34 -9.80
C ILE A 75 -1.65 -26.94 -10.26
N HIS A 76 -2.31 -26.83 -11.41
CA HIS A 76 -2.74 -25.55 -11.93
C HIS A 76 -3.75 -24.83 -11.02
N TYR A 77 -4.67 -25.59 -10.41
CA TYR A 77 -5.64 -25.06 -9.46
C TYR A 77 -4.96 -24.52 -8.19
N LYS A 78 -3.94 -25.24 -7.69
CA LYS A 78 -3.16 -24.81 -6.53
C LYS A 78 -2.37 -23.54 -6.79
N ASP A 79 -1.77 -23.40 -7.97
CA ASP A 79 -1.06 -22.17 -8.37
C ASP A 79 -2.01 -20.97 -8.38
N LEU A 80 -3.22 -21.14 -8.93
CA LEU A 80 -4.22 -20.09 -8.99
C LEU A 80 -4.69 -19.67 -7.59
N SER A 81 -5.02 -20.65 -6.75
CA SER A 81 -5.42 -20.41 -5.36
C SER A 81 -4.31 -19.70 -4.55
N THR A 82 -3.05 -20.05 -4.79
CA THR A 82 -1.91 -19.39 -4.12
C THR A 82 -1.77 -17.92 -4.54
N ILE A 83 -1.98 -17.63 -5.82
CA ILE A 83 -1.95 -16.25 -6.33
C ILE A 83 -3.11 -15.44 -5.74
N GLU A 84 -4.32 -16.01 -5.70
CA GLU A 84 -5.50 -15.38 -5.11
C GLU A 84 -5.29 -15.08 -3.62
N ASP A 85 -4.78 -16.04 -2.85
CA ASP A 85 -4.46 -15.88 -1.44
C ASP A 85 -3.42 -14.79 -1.20
N ASN A 86 -2.36 -14.75 -2.02
CA ASN A 86 -1.32 -13.73 -1.90
C ASN A 86 -1.87 -12.34 -2.23
N TYR A 87 -2.69 -12.22 -3.28
CA TYR A 87 -3.35 -10.97 -3.63
C TYR A 87 -4.27 -10.51 -2.49
N TYR A 88 -5.10 -11.41 -1.96
CA TYR A 88 -5.99 -11.12 -0.85
C TYR A 88 -5.21 -10.64 0.38
N LYS A 89 -4.13 -11.33 0.75
CA LYS A 89 -3.26 -10.92 1.88
C LYS A 89 -2.62 -9.56 1.68
N LEU A 90 -2.18 -9.21 0.47
CA LEU A 90 -1.59 -7.89 0.19
C LEU A 90 -2.66 -6.79 0.21
N PHE A 91 -3.85 -7.09 -0.33
CA PHE A 91 -4.95 -6.14 -0.41
C PHE A 91 -5.58 -5.86 0.95
N GLU A 92 -5.89 -6.90 1.72
CA GLU A 92 -6.51 -6.81 3.05
C GLU A 92 -5.50 -6.55 4.17
N GLY A 93 -4.27 -7.05 4.04
CA GLY A 93 -3.19 -6.85 5.00
C GLY A 93 -2.43 -5.53 4.85
N SER A 94 -2.83 -4.68 3.91
CA SER A 94 -2.25 -3.34 3.74
C SER A 94 -2.47 -2.48 4.99
N PRO A 95 -1.47 -1.69 5.44
CA PRO A 95 -1.64 -0.79 6.59
C PRO A 95 -2.60 0.38 6.31
N GLY A 96 -2.91 0.64 5.04
CA GLY A 96 -3.81 1.70 4.60
C GLY A 96 -5.11 1.16 3.99
N ALA A 97 -6.05 2.08 3.75
CA ALA A 97 -7.21 1.78 2.93
C ALA A 97 -6.75 1.55 1.48
N VAL A 98 -7.14 0.43 0.90
CA VAL A 98 -6.82 0.09 -0.49
C VAL A 98 -8.10 -0.01 -1.29
N TYR A 99 -8.13 0.63 -2.44
CA TYR A 99 -9.26 0.58 -3.34
C TYR A 99 -8.85 0.64 -4.80
N VAL A 100 -9.70 0.06 -5.65
CA VAL A 100 -9.60 0.18 -7.11
C VAL A 100 -10.76 1.04 -7.58
N MET A 101 -10.51 1.99 -8.48
CA MET A 101 -11.55 2.85 -9.05
C MET A 101 -11.45 2.96 -10.57
N GLU A 102 -12.58 3.08 -11.25
CA GLU A 102 -12.60 3.31 -12.71
C GLU A 102 -12.12 4.71 -13.10
N LYS A 103 -11.54 4.87 -14.29
CA LYS A 103 -11.03 6.17 -14.76
C LYS A 103 -12.13 7.16 -15.21
N SER A 104 -13.28 6.69 -15.65
CA SER A 104 -14.35 7.51 -16.27
C SER A 104 -15.23 8.26 -15.27
N GLY A 105 -15.41 7.73 -14.06
CA GLY A 105 -16.27 8.31 -13.02
C GLY A 105 -15.75 8.14 -11.59
N PHE A 106 -14.55 7.58 -11.44
CA PHE A 106 -13.93 7.28 -10.14
C PHE A 106 -14.77 6.40 -9.22
N ARG A 107 -15.73 5.66 -9.77
CA ARG A 107 -16.53 4.68 -9.02
C ARG A 107 -15.63 3.59 -8.48
N PHE A 108 -15.86 3.18 -7.24
CA PHE A 108 -15.10 2.09 -6.63
C PHE A 108 -15.48 0.75 -7.27
N LEU A 109 -14.45 -0.01 -7.67
CA LEU A 109 -14.55 -1.35 -8.23
C LEU A 109 -14.19 -2.43 -7.19
N ALA A 110 -13.31 -2.10 -6.25
CA ALA A 110 -12.92 -2.96 -5.15
C ALA A 110 -12.47 -2.11 -3.95
N VAL A 111 -12.73 -2.58 -2.73
CA VAL A 111 -12.32 -1.94 -1.48
C VAL A 111 -11.92 -2.99 -0.43
N ASN A 112 -10.87 -2.71 0.33
CA ASN A 112 -10.44 -3.58 1.42
C ASN A 112 -11.20 -3.28 2.73
N ASP A 113 -11.09 -4.17 3.71
CA ASP A 113 -11.76 -4.03 5.00
C ASP A 113 -11.22 -2.84 5.82
N VAL A 114 -9.97 -2.45 5.60
CA VAL A 114 -9.39 -1.25 6.24
C VAL A 114 -10.19 -0.01 5.82
N MET A 115 -10.54 0.11 4.53
CA MET A 115 -11.37 1.20 4.03
C MET A 115 -12.77 1.19 4.67
N VAL A 116 -13.42 0.02 4.71
CA VAL A 116 -14.75 -0.15 5.32
C VAL A 116 -14.74 0.36 6.76
N ARG A 117 -13.81 -0.13 7.59
CA ARG A 117 -13.70 0.26 9.01
C ARG A 117 -13.35 1.74 9.17
N LYS A 118 -12.42 2.25 8.37
CA LYS A 118 -11.87 3.60 8.54
C LYS A 118 -12.86 4.69 8.12
N TYR A 119 -13.57 4.48 7.02
CA TYR A 119 -14.50 5.47 6.46
C TYR A 119 -15.92 5.32 7.02
N GLY A 120 -16.26 4.16 7.60
CA GLY A 120 -17.54 3.92 8.27
C GLY A 120 -18.71 3.59 7.32
N TYR A 121 -18.41 3.26 6.06
CA TYR A 121 -19.38 2.81 5.07
C TYR A 121 -19.35 1.29 4.97
N SER A 122 -20.48 0.67 4.62
CA SER A 122 -20.48 -0.75 4.23
C SER A 122 -19.75 -0.94 2.91
N ARG A 123 -19.26 -2.16 2.65
CA ARG A 123 -18.66 -2.50 1.37
C ARG A 123 -19.64 -2.29 0.21
N GLU A 124 -20.93 -2.62 0.37
CA GLU A 124 -21.92 -2.42 -0.70
C GLU A 124 -22.22 -0.94 -0.96
N GLU A 125 -22.19 -0.10 0.09
CA GLU A 125 -22.28 1.36 -0.06
C GLU A 125 -21.08 1.88 -0.85
N LEU A 126 -19.86 1.52 -0.44
CA LEU A 126 -18.64 1.95 -1.11
C LEU A 126 -18.62 1.57 -2.59
N LEU A 127 -19.02 0.34 -2.96
CA LEU A 127 -19.01 -0.09 -4.37
C LEU A 127 -20.04 0.65 -5.26
N LYS A 128 -20.98 1.38 -4.67
CA LYS A 128 -21.93 2.26 -5.37
C LYS A 128 -21.47 3.72 -5.39
N MET A 129 -20.44 4.06 -4.61
CA MET A 129 -19.90 5.40 -4.49
C MET A 129 -18.74 5.66 -5.45
N SER A 130 -18.42 6.95 -5.60
CA SER A 130 -17.23 7.47 -6.26
C SER A 130 -16.18 7.90 -5.25
N ALA A 131 -14.91 7.92 -5.67
CA ALA A 131 -13.84 8.54 -4.91
C ALA A 131 -14.11 10.03 -4.60
N LEU A 132 -14.98 10.69 -5.38
CA LEU A 132 -15.42 12.04 -5.10
C LEU A 132 -16.28 12.15 -3.82
N ASP A 133 -17.01 11.10 -3.45
CA ASP A 133 -17.97 11.12 -2.34
C ASP A 133 -17.30 11.04 -0.96
N ILE A 134 -16.06 10.53 -0.92
CA ILE A 134 -15.24 10.46 0.30
C ILE A 134 -14.36 11.69 0.50
N ARG A 135 -14.69 12.81 -0.17
CA ARG A 135 -13.89 14.05 -0.17
C ARG A 135 -14.77 15.28 -0.01
N PRO A 136 -14.30 16.32 0.72
CA PRO A 136 -14.96 17.60 0.75
C PRO A 136 -14.91 18.28 -0.62
N GLU A 137 -15.81 19.23 -0.85
CA GLU A 137 -16.02 19.86 -2.16
C GLU A 137 -14.75 20.45 -2.79
N VAL A 138 -13.93 21.10 -1.97
CA VAL A 138 -12.66 21.70 -2.39
C VAL A 138 -11.69 20.65 -2.96
N GLU A 139 -11.62 19.47 -2.35
CA GLU A 139 -10.74 18.38 -2.80
C GLU A 139 -11.33 17.61 -3.99
N ARG A 140 -12.66 17.62 -4.19
CA ARG A 140 -13.27 17.01 -5.38
C ARG A 140 -12.78 17.66 -6.67
N LYS A 141 -12.68 19.00 -6.69
CA LYS A 141 -12.18 19.75 -7.85
C LYS A 141 -10.69 19.45 -8.08
N LYS A 142 -9.89 19.54 -7.03
CA LYS A 142 -8.45 19.24 -7.06
C LYS A 142 -8.15 17.84 -7.59
N LEU A 143 -8.96 16.83 -7.22
CA LEU A 143 -8.79 15.46 -7.72
C LEU A 143 -9.01 15.38 -9.24
N LYS A 144 -10.06 16.03 -9.75
CA LYS A 144 -10.35 16.06 -11.18
C LYS A 144 -9.21 16.73 -11.94
N ASP A 145 -8.78 17.90 -11.48
CA ASP A 145 -7.69 18.66 -12.11
C ASP A 145 -6.39 17.84 -12.13
N TYR A 146 -6.09 17.13 -11.03
CA TYR A 146 -4.93 16.27 -10.91
C TYR A 146 -4.97 15.05 -11.86
N LEU A 147 -6.11 14.36 -11.95
CA LEU A 147 -6.23 13.15 -12.79
C LEU A 147 -6.41 13.45 -14.29
N TYR A 148 -6.83 14.66 -14.65
CA TYR A 148 -6.94 15.11 -16.05
C TYR A 148 -5.70 15.84 -16.56
N SER A 149 -4.87 16.37 -15.67
CA SER A 149 -3.53 16.83 -16.06
C SER A 149 -2.66 15.60 -16.31
N ALA A 150 -1.92 15.60 -17.42
CA ALA A 150 -1.10 14.48 -17.88
C ALA A 150 0.14 14.22 -16.98
N HIS A 151 -0.08 14.01 -15.68
CA HIS A 151 0.95 13.66 -14.71
C HIS A 151 1.43 12.24 -14.97
N ASP A 152 2.75 12.06 -14.80
CA ASP A 152 3.44 10.82 -15.10
C ASP A 152 2.92 9.68 -14.20
N GLU A 153 2.56 8.55 -14.82
CA GLU A 153 2.02 7.41 -14.10
C GLU A 153 3.06 6.83 -13.12
N GLY A 154 2.80 6.92 -11.81
CA GLY A 154 3.33 5.97 -10.85
C GLY A 154 4.30 6.46 -9.78
N HIS A 155 4.47 7.77 -9.54
CA HIS A 155 5.34 8.23 -8.42
C HIS A 155 4.80 9.37 -7.55
N ASP A 156 3.72 10.06 -7.93
CA ASP A 156 3.26 11.20 -7.15
C ASP A 156 2.38 10.78 -5.96
N THR A 157 3.04 10.79 -4.80
CA THR A 157 2.41 10.75 -3.49
C THR A 157 1.89 12.13 -3.11
N GLY A 158 0.58 12.27 -2.90
CA GLY A 158 -0.04 13.53 -2.48
C GLY A 158 -0.70 13.42 -1.12
N ILE A 159 -0.71 14.52 -0.36
CA ILE A 159 -1.55 14.65 0.83
C ILE A 159 -2.93 15.16 0.39
N TRP A 160 -3.97 14.43 0.80
CA TRP A 160 -5.36 14.71 0.48
C TRP A 160 -6.18 14.76 1.74
N LEU A 161 -7.23 15.59 1.73
CA LEU A 161 -8.20 15.64 2.80
C LEU A 161 -9.40 14.78 2.40
N HIS A 162 -9.68 13.75 3.20
CA HIS A 162 -10.81 12.84 3.00
C HIS A 162 -11.88 13.08 4.06
N GLN A 163 -13.08 12.58 3.79
CA GLN A 163 -14.25 12.68 4.64
C GLN A 163 -14.85 11.29 4.90
N LYS A 164 -15.12 10.99 6.17
CA LYS A 164 -15.82 9.78 6.61
C LYS A 164 -17.34 9.93 6.49
N LYS A 165 -18.09 8.83 6.65
CA LYS A 165 -19.56 8.81 6.66
C LYS A 165 -20.19 9.73 7.69
N ASN A 166 -19.56 9.86 8.87
CA ASN A 166 -20.02 10.75 9.93
C ASN A 166 -19.67 12.23 9.70
N GLY A 167 -19.00 12.56 8.59
CA GLY A 167 -18.58 13.91 8.25
C GLY A 167 -17.17 14.29 8.72
N ASP A 168 -16.51 13.49 9.56
CA ASP A 168 -15.16 13.76 10.04
C ASP A 168 -14.15 13.87 8.89
N LEU A 169 -13.32 14.90 8.96
CA LEU A 169 -12.24 15.13 8.02
C LEU A 169 -10.92 14.58 8.56
N PHE A 170 -10.12 13.99 7.69
CA PHE A 170 -8.80 13.46 8.05
C PHE A 170 -7.86 13.46 6.85
N TYR A 171 -6.57 13.62 7.13
CA TYR A 171 -5.55 13.65 6.09
C TYR A 171 -5.04 12.25 5.76
N VAL A 172 -4.90 12.00 4.46
CA VAL A 172 -4.32 10.77 3.93
C VAL A 172 -3.20 11.07 2.96
N LEU A 173 -2.15 10.25 3.02
CA LEU A 173 -1.15 10.16 1.98
C LEU A 173 -1.63 9.14 0.94
N ILE A 174 -1.78 9.60 -0.30
CA ILE A 174 -2.28 8.80 -1.40
C ILE A 174 -1.12 8.44 -2.33
N SER A 175 -1.02 7.16 -2.66
CA SER A 175 -0.26 6.68 -3.82
C SER A 175 -1.23 5.95 -4.75
N HIS A 176 -1.08 6.14 -6.05
CA HIS A 176 -1.94 5.48 -7.05
C HIS A 176 -1.16 5.07 -8.29
N HIS A 177 -1.65 4.03 -8.98
CA HIS A 177 -1.08 3.56 -10.24
C HIS A 177 -2.17 3.03 -11.18
N SER A 178 -1.95 3.17 -12.48
CA SER A 178 -2.80 2.61 -13.53
C SER A 178 -2.70 1.09 -13.55
N VAL A 179 -3.85 0.41 -13.56
CA VAL A 179 -3.95 -1.05 -13.65
C VAL A 179 -5.05 -1.45 -14.62
N LYS A 180 -4.96 -2.68 -15.13
CA LYS A 180 -6.11 -3.37 -15.74
C LYS A 180 -6.78 -4.23 -14.69
N PHE A 181 -8.00 -3.88 -14.32
CA PHE A 181 -8.82 -4.63 -13.37
C PHE A 181 -10.09 -5.09 -14.08
N GLN A 182 -10.36 -6.40 -14.07
CA GLN A 182 -11.52 -7.00 -14.77
C GLN A 182 -11.64 -6.55 -16.25
N ALA A 183 -10.51 -6.50 -16.96
CA ALA A 183 -10.39 -6.02 -18.35
C ALA A 183 -10.72 -4.53 -18.60
N GLN A 184 -10.93 -3.74 -17.55
CA GLN A 184 -11.13 -2.29 -17.62
C GLN A 184 -9.87 -1.54 -17.12
N GLU A 185 -9.60 -0.37 -17.71
CA GLU A 185 -8.57 0.56 -17.21
C GLU A 185 -9.06 1.21 -15.90
N ALA A 186 -8.24 1.09 -14.86
CA ALA A 186 -8.57 1.53 -13.51
C ALA A 186 -7.35 2.13 -12.80
N TYR A 187 -7.58 2.77 -11.66
CA TYR A 187 -6.55 3.17 -10.72
C TYR A 187 -6.61 2.27 -9.49
N ALA A 188 -5.49 1.68 -9.11
CA ALA A 188 -5.31 1.09 -7.80
C ALA A 188 -4.68 2.13 -6.88
N VAL A 189 -5.29 2.33 -5.70
CA VAL A 189 -4.97 3.41 -4.78
C VAL A 189 -4.75 2.86 -3.38
N ILE A 190 -3.70 3.37 -2.72
CA ILE A 190 -3.44 3.15 -1.29
C ILE A 190 -3.54 4.51 -0.59
N ALA A 191 -4.36 4.57 0.45
CA ALA A 191 -4.58 5.74 1.29
C ALA A 191 -4.14 5.44 2.73
N ILE A 192 -3.04 6.05 3.15
CA ILE A 192 -2.48 5.91 4.49
C ILE A 192 -2.92 7.11 5.32
N ASP A 193 -3.58 6.88 6.45
CA ASP A 193 -3.92 7.95 7.38
C ASP A 193 -2.65 8.53 8.01
N ILE A 194 -2.49 9.85 7.89
CA ILE A 194 -1.36 10.62 8.44
C ILE A 194 -1.83 11.73 9.38
N ASP A 195 -3.11 11.76 9.74
CA ASP A 195 -3.72 12.79 10.57
C ASP A 195 -3.04 12.87 11.94
N GLN A 196 -2.64 11.73 12.51
CA GLN A 196 -1.86 11.70 13.74
C GLN A 196 -0.47 12.31 13.56
N ASN A 197 0.21 12.03 12.46
CA ASN A 197 1.53 12.59 12.15
C ASN A 197 1.44 14.12 12.02
N ILE A 198 0.44 14.62 11.29
CA ILE A 198 0.23 16.06 11.11
C ILE A 198 -0.13 16.74 12.43
N ARG A 199 -1.02 16.14 13.24
CA ARG A 199 -1.37 16.69 14.56
C ARG A 199 -0.18 16.73 15.49
N ASN A 200 0.66 15.70 15.49
CA ASN A 200 1.88 15.67 16.29
C ASN A 200 2.86 16.77 15.84
N GLU A 201 3.08 16.91 14.53
CA GLU A 201 3.98 17.95 13.99
C GLU A 201 3.48 19.37 14.28
N LYS A 202 2.16 19.60 14.14
CA LYS A 202 1.55 20.90 14.46
C LYS A 202 1.68 21.22 15.95
N ARG A 203 1.43 20.24 16.82
CA ARG A 203 1.57 20.40 18.28
C ARG A 203 3.01 20.72 18.67
N LEU A 204 4.00 20.04 18.07
CA LEU A 204 5.41 20.35 18.32
C LEU A 204 5.76 21.78 17.88
N ARG A 205 5.25 22.23 16.73
CA ARG A 205 5.43 23.62 16.27
C ARG A 205 4.79 24.65 17.19
N GLU A 206 3.58 24.41 17.68
CA GLU A 206 2.89 25.29 18.63
C GLU A 206 3.66 25.39 19.97
N ILE A 207 4.15 24.26 20.49
CA ILE A 207 4.99 24.24 21.70
C ILE A 207 6.27 25.03 21.46
N ALA A 208 6.97 24.80 20.35
CA ALA A 208 8.19 25.51 20.01
C ALA A 208 7.97 27.02 19.89
N TRP A 209 6.85 27.44 19.28
CA TRP A 209 6.46 28.85 19.16
C TRP A 209 6.21 29.49 20.53
N THR A 210 5.39 28.85 21.38
CA THR A 210 5.07 29.34 22.73
C THR A 210 6.33 29.46 23.58
N ASN A 211 7.17 28.43 23.57
CA ASN A 211 8.45 28.44 24.30
C ASN A 211 9.36 29.58 23.83
N SER A 212 9.45 29.79 22.52
CA SER A 212 10.23 30.90 21.96
C SER A 212 9.69 32.26 22.37
N HIS A 213 8.36 32.41 22.46
CA HIS A 213 7.71 33.65 22.90
C HIS A 213 7.96 33.92 24.39
N GLU A 214 7.80 32.90 25.26
CA GLU A 214 8.05 33.02 26.70
C GLU A 214 9.51 33.37 26.99
N ILE A 215 10.48 32.77 26.27
CA ILE A 215 11.92 33.05 26.45
C ILE A 215 12.31 34.44 25.94
N ARG A 216 11.67 34.93 24.86
CA ARG A 216 12.04 36.20 24.24
C ARG A 216 11.93 37.39 25.20
N LYS A 217 10.88 37.43 26.03
CA LYS A 217 10.62 38.54 26.95
C LYS A 217 11.78 38.79 27.95
N PRO A 218 12.18 37.83 28.81
CA PRO A 218 13.28 38.06 29.74
C PRO A 218 14.62 38.25 29.03
N VAL A 219 14.86 37.59 27.88
CA VAL A 219 16.09 37.80 27.10
C VAL A 219 16.18 39.23 26.56
N SER A 220 15.09 39.78 26.01
CA SER A 220 15.04 41.18 25.56
C SER A 220 15.28 42.16 26.71
N ASN A 221 14.72 41.89 27.90
CA ASN A 221 14.96 42.70 29.09
C ASN A 221 16.42 42.64 29.53
N ILE A 222 17.01 41.44 29.61
CA ILE A 222 18.42 41.24 29.98
C ILE A 222 19.35 41.98 29.02
N LEU A 223 19.11 41.86 27.70
CA LEU A 223 19.92 42.53 26.69
C LEU A 223 19.79 44.05 26.77
N GLY A 224 18.57 44.57 26.95
CA GLY A 224 18.34 46.01 27.10
C GLY A 224 19.01 46.58 28.35
N LEU A 225 18.89 45.89 29.48
CA LEU A 225 19.54 46.28 30.74
C LEU A 225 21.07 46.20 30.62
N ALA A 226 21.60 45.13 30.01
CA ALA A 226 23.04 44.98 29.78
C ALA A 226 23.60 46.10 28.88
N GLU A 227 22.84 46.54 27.88
CA GLU A 227 23.23 47.66 27.02
C GLU A 227 23.22 48.99 27.78
N LEU A 228 22.20 49.24 28.60
CA LEU A 228 22.16 50.42 29.48
C LEU A 228 23.35 50.47 30.44
N MET A 229 23.70 49.32 31.03
CA MET A 229 24.86 49.19 31.91
C MET A 229 26.19 49.46 31.18
N LYS A 230 26.31 49.12 29.89
CA LYS A 230 27.50 49.44 29.08
C LYS A 230 27.61 50.91 28.74
N THR A 231 26.49 51.62 28.66
CA THR A 231 26.46 53.06 28.34
C THR A 231 26.69 53.96 29.55
N CYS A 232 26.71 53.41 30.77
CA CYS A 232 27.03 54.15 31.98
C CYS A 232 28.50 54.62 31.99
N ASP A 233 28.75 55.82 32.53
CA ASP A 233 30.11 56.32 32.74
C ASP A 233 30.85 55.39 33.73
N PRO A 234 32.03 54.86 33.39
CA PRO A 234 32.82 54.01 34.29
C PRO A 234 33.18 54.67 35.63
N MET A 235 33.12 56.01 35.71
CA MET A 235 33.39 56.77 36.93
C MET A 235 32.16 56.95 37.83
N GLU A 236 30.95 56.66 37.34
CA GLU A 236 29.73 56.70 38.14
C GLU A 236 29.35 55.31 38.68
N PRO A 237 28.91 55.21 39.96
CA PRO A 237 28.42 53.95 40.50
C PRO A 237 27.17 53.49 39.76
N LEU A 238 27.18 52.24 39.32
CA LEU A 238 26.07 51.62 38.62
C LEU A 238 24.78 51.68 39.45
N ASP A 239 23.66 52.09 38.83
CA ASP A 239 22.36 52.13 39.50
C ASP A 239 21.98 50.72 40.01
N PRO A 240 21.85 50.51 41.35
CA PRO A 240 21.48 49.22 41.92
C PRO A 240 20.17 48.66 41.33
N ARG A 241 19.25 49.52 40.90
CA ARG A 241 17.98 49.11 40.30
C ARG A 241 18.16 48.37 38.96
N LEU A 242 19.20 48.71 38.18
CA LEU A 242 19.51 48.00 36.94
C LEU A 242 19.98 46.57 37.23
N VAL A 243 20.78 46.40 38.27
CA VAL A 243 21.25 45.08 38.73
C VAL A 243 20.09 44.25 39.25
N ASP A 244 19.19 44.84 40.03
CA ASP A 244 17.99 44.16 40.52
C ASP A 244 17.07 43.72 39.39
N LEU A 245 16.80 44.60 38.41
CA LEU A 245 15.98 44.27 37.24
C LEU A 245 16.61 43.18 36.36
N LEU A 246 17.95 43.18 36.25
CA LEU A 246 18.69 42.16 35.51
C LEU A 246 18.57 40.80 36.23
N SER A 247 18.73 40.80 37.56
CA SER A 247 18.60 39.62 38.42
C SER A 247 17.19 39.03 38.37
N VAL A 248 16.15 39.89 38.40
CA VAL A 248 14.75 39.49 38.24
C VAL A 248 14.53 38.88 36.86
N SER A 249 14.99 39.52 35.79
CA SER A 249 14.82 39.01 34.43
C SER A 249 15.56 37.68 34.20
N ALA A 250 16.74 37.51 34.79
CA ALA A 250 17.50 36.26 34.76
C ALA A 250 16.78 35.14 35.54
N SER A 251 16.19 35.47 36.69
CA SER A 251 15.40 34.54 37.49
C SER A 251 14.11 34.11 36.78
N GLU A 252 13.42 35.05 36.12
CA GLU A 252 12.27 34.75 35.27
C GLU A 252 12.63 33.78 34.14
N LEU A 253 13.78 33.99 33.47
CA LEU A 253 14.27 33.09 32.43
C LEU A 253 14.56 31.69 32.97
N ASP A 254 15.22 31.57 34.12
CA ASP A 254 15.52 30.27 34.74
C ASP A 254 14.24 29.49 35.10
N ILE A 255 13.21 30.16 35.61
CA ILE A 255 11.90 29.56 35.89
C ILE A 255 11.27 29.01 34.60
N ILE A 256 11.29 29.79 33.51
CA ILE A 256 10.75 29.39 32.21
C ILE A 256 11.50 28.17 31.66
N VAL A 257 12.83 28.18 31.72
CA VAL A 257 13.67 27.05 31.27
C VAL A 257 13.38 25.78 32.07
N LYS A 258 13.26 25.89 33.41
CA LYS A 258 12.89 24.75 34.28
C LYS A 258 11.51 24.19 33.92
N LYS A 259 10.52 25.06 33.71
CA LYS A 259 9.16 24.68 33.29
C LYS A 259 9.17 23.92 31.96
N ILE A 260 9.91 24.41 30.96
CA ILE A 260 10.05 23.75 29.65
C ILE A 260 10.70 22.37 29.78
N ASN A 261 11.78 22.26 30.55
CA ASN A 261 12.48 20.99 30.77
C ASN A 261 11.62 19.95 31.50
N LEU A 262 10.80 20.38 32.46
CA LEU A 262 9.84 19.50 33.13
C LEU A 262 8.78 18.99 32.15
N HIS A 263 8.21 19.88 31.33
CA HIS A 263 7.21 19.51 30.32
C HIS A 263 7.77 18.53 29.28
N ALA A 264 9.03 18.71 28.85
CA ALA A 264 9.70 17.79 27.94
C ALA A 264 9.86 16.37 28.55
N LYS A 265 10.27 16.27 29.82
CA LYS A 265 10.40 14.98 30.53
C LYS A 265 9.06 14.26 30.73
N GLU A 266 7.97 15.00 30.89
CA GLU A 266 6.63 14.42 30.99
C GLU A 266 6.13 13.85 29.66
N LEU A 267 6.51 14.47 28.53
CA LEU A 267 6.22 13.97 27.20
C LEU A 267 6.97 12.66 26.92
N ASP A 268 8.26 12.58 27.29
CA ASP A 268 9.07 11.36 27.09
C ASP A 268 8.60 10.16 27.91
N ARG A 269 7.96 10.38 29.07
CA ARG A 269 7.43 9.30 29.93
C ARG A 269 6.09 8.72 29.45
N LYS A 270 5.42 9.37 28.50
CA LYS A 270 4.11 8.93 27.98
C LYS A 270 4.21 8.05 26.72
N PHE A 271 5.43 7.82 26.23
CA PHE A 271 5.75 6.89 25.15
C PHE A 271 6.59 5.74 25.70
#